data_AF-A0A2D9W8I2-F1
#
_entry.id   AF-A0A2D9W8I2-F1
#
_cell.length_a   1.000
_cell.length_b   1.000
_cell.length_c   1.000
_cell.angle_alpha   90.00
_cell.angle_beta   90.00
_cell.angle_gamma   90.00
#
_symmetry.space_group_name_H-M   'P 1'
#
loop_
_entity.id
_entity.type
_entity.pdbx_description
1 polymer ?
#
loop_
_entity_poly.entity_id
_entity_poly.type
_entity_poly.pdbx_seq_one_letter_code
_entity_poly.pdbx_strand_id
1 'polypeptide(L)'
;MYGGQAVIEGVMIRGRDHFGLAVRREDGSIELHHEPLSSFYNGRPRRWPLVRGFLTLLETMLLGIKALQLSANMAAMDRDPDAEEGIPAWVMATTLGIALFFGVGLFFITPLMIAWALNPV
;
A
#
# COMPACT_ATOMS: atom_id res chain seq x y z
N MET A 1 -15.12 0.07 19.05
CA MET A 1 -15.76 -0.06 17.72
C MET A 1 -15.48 -1.46 17.25
N TYR A 2 -16.47 -2.15 16.70
CA TYR A 2 -16.28 -3.47 16.09
C TYR A 2 -16.35 -3.29 14.58
N GLY A 3 -15.58 -4.08 13.85
CA GLY A 3 -15.57 -4.03 12.39
C GLY A 3 -14.77 -5.19 11.82
N GLY A 4 -14.80 -5.34 10.51
CA GLY A 4 -14.01 -6.34 9.80
C GLY A 4 -13.68 -5.89 8.40
N GLN A 5 -12.65 -6.49 7.83
CA GLN A 5 -12.20 -6.25 6.47
C GLN A 5 -11.78 -7.58 5.84
N ALA A 6 -12.14 -7.79 4.57
CA ALA A 6 -11.53 -8.84 3.78
C ALA A 6 -10.09 -8.43 3.43
N VAL A 7 -9.15 -9.35 3.59
CA VAL A 7 -7.72 -9.13 3.27
C VAL A 7 -7.27 -10.17 2.25
N ILE A 8 -6.01 -10.12 1.84
CA ILE A 8 -5.48 -11.05 0.84
C ILE A 8 -5.49 -12.47 1.43
N GLU A 9 -6.18 -13.39 0.75
CA GLU A 9 -6.34 -14.79 1.18
C GLU A 9 -6.87 -14.96 2.61
N GLY A 10 -7.62 -13.98 3.13
CA GLY A 10 -7.98 -14.00 4.55
C GLY A 10 -9.03 -12.99 5.00
N VAL A 11 -9.26 -12.95 6.31
CA VAL A 11 -10.19 -12.03 6.99
C VAL A 11 -9.53 -11.38 8.19
N MET A 12 -9.82 -10.10 8.39
CA MET A 12 -9.47 -9.35 9.59
C MET A 12 -10.74 -8.94 10.35
N ILE A 13 -10.73 -9.15 11.67
CA ILE A 13 -11.78 -8.69 12.58
C ILE A 13 -11.18 -7.80 13.65
N ARG A 14 -11.73 -6.59 13.80
CA ARG A 14 -11.41 -5.63 14.85
C ARG A 14 -12.38 -5.79 16.03
N GLY A 15 -11.84 -6.13 17.18
CA GLY A 15 -12.48 -6.03 18.49
C GLY A 15 -12.33 -4.65 19.14
N ARG A 16 -12.71 -4.53 20.42
CA ARG A 16 -12.54 -3.28 21.18
C ARG A 16 -11.08 -2.94 21.40
N ASP A 17 -10.31 -3.93 21.86
CA ASP A 17 -8.94 -3.76 22.34
C ASP A 17 -7.93 -4.61 21.57
N HIS A 18 -8.41 -5.51 20.68
CA HIS A 18 -7.59 -6.43 19.90
C HIS A 18 -8.14 -6.57 18.48
N PHE A 19 -7.28 -6.84 17.51
CA PHE A 19 -7.70 -7.32 16.19
C PHE A 19 -7.12 -8.71 15.96
N GLY A 20 -7.88 -9.52 15.23
CA GLY A 20 -7.45 -10.82 14.74
C GLY A 20 -7.39 -10.82 13.22
N LEU A 21 -6.42 -11.52 12.68
CA LEU A 21 -6.20 -11.76 11.27
C LEU A 21 -6.07 -13.26 11.06
N ALA A 22 -6.76 -13.81 10.06
CA ALA A 22 -6.64 -15.19 9.64
C ALA A 22 -6.39 -15.22 8.14
N VAL A 23 -5.28 -15.85 7.71
CA VAL A 23 -4.84 -15.87 6.31
C VAL A 23 -4.53 -17.31 5.92
N ARG A 24 -5.01 -17.72 4.75
CA ARG A 24 -4.66 -19.00 4.14
C ARG A 24 -3.32 -18.87 3.43
N ARG A 25 -2.38 -19.74 3.78
CA ARG A 25 -1.07 -19.86 3.12
C ARG A 25 -1.16 -20.67 1.82
N GLU A 26 -0.11 -20.63 1.00
CA GLU A 26 -0.05 -21.41 -0.25
C GLU A 26 -0.06 -22.92 0.02
N ASP A 27 0.49 -23.38 1.15
CA ASP A 27 0.44 -24.78 1.61
C ASP A 27 -0.95 -25.26 2.07
N GLY A 28 -1.94 -24.35 2.08
CA GLY A 28 -3.31 -24.61 2.51
C GLY A 28 -3.53 -24.54 4.03
N SER A 29 -2.49 -24.28 4.82
CA SER A 29 -2.62 -24.01 6.25
C SER A 29 -3.23 -22.62 6.50
N ILE A 30 -3.74 -22.40 7.71
CA ILE A 30 -4.27 -21.09 8.13
C ILE A 30 -3.36 -20.53 9.19
N GLU A 31 -2.76 -19.38 8.90
CA GLU A 31 -1.98 -18.60 9.85
C GLU A 31 -2.88 -17.60 10.57
N LEU A 32 -2.71 -17.51 11.89
CA LEU A 32 -3.48 -16.65 12.77
C LEU A 32 -2.57 -15.63 13.41
N HIS A 33 -2.98 -14.37 13.38
CA HIS A 33 -2.27 -13.29 14.02
C HIS A 33 -3.23 -12.45 14.87
N HIS A 34 -2.79 -12.10 16.07
CA HIS A 34 -3.58 -11.27 16.97
C HIS A 34 -2.67 -10.24 17.64
N GLU A 35 -3.15 -9.00 17.68
CA GLU A 35 -2.41 -7.91 18.30
C GLU A 35 -3.35 -6.95 19.05
N PRO A 36 -2.87 -6.35 20.14
CA PRO A 36 -3.62 -5.29 20.83
C PRO A 36 -3.75 -4.06 19.93
N LEU A 37 -4.95 -3.48 19.87
CA LEU A 37 -5.11 -2.16 19.28
C LEU A 37 -4.52 -1.13 20.21
N SER A 38 -3.56 -0.38 19.69
CA SER A 38 -3.00 0.75 20.40
C SER A 38 -4.10 1.82 20.56
N SER A 39 -4.55 2.05 21.79
CA SER A 39 -5.59 3.04 22.12
C SER A 39 -5.05 4.49 22.12
N PHE A 40 -4.20 4.83 21.16
CA PHE A 40 -3.40 6.08 21.14
C PHE A 40 -4.24 7.37 21.15
N TYR A 41 -5.55 7.32 20.85
CA TYR A 41 -6.37 8.53 20.70
C TYR A 41 -7.65 8.56 21.57
N ASN A 42 -7.60 7.98 22.77
CA ASN A 42 -8.71 8.06 23.75
C ASN A 42 -8.82 9.40 24.51
N GLY A 43 -8.39 10.51 23.92
CA GLY A 43 -8.41 11.84 24.54
C GLY A 43 -9.71 12.65 24.35
N ARG A 44 -9.76 13.83 25.01
CA ARG A 44 -10.76 14.91 24.86
C ARG A 44 -11.16 15.31 23.40
N PRO A 45 -10.36 15.13 22.32
CA PRO A 45 -10.73 15.58 20.97
C PRO A 45 -11.93 14.85 20.34
N ARG A 46 -12.34 13.67 20.84
CA ARG A 46 -13.51 12.91 20.33
C ARG A 46 -14.87 13.52 20.69
N ARG A 47 -14.92 14.66 21.39
CA ARG A 47 -16.17 15.35 21.75
C ARG A 47 -16.85 16.03 20.55
N TRP A 48 -16.09 16.35 19.51
CA TRP A 48 -16.62 16.97 18.30
C TRP A 48 -16.92 15.92 17.22
N PRO A 49 -18.13 15.88 16.64
CA PRO A 49 -18.54 14.81 15.74
C PRO A 49 -17.67 14.71 14.47
N LEU A 50 -17.24 15.85 13.92
CA LEU A 50 -16.39 15.88 12.72
C LEU A 50 -14.98 15.33 13.00
N VAL A 51 -14.35 15.82 14.07
CA VAL A 51 -12.99 15.40 14.49
C VAL A 51 -12.98 13.93 14.90
N ARG A 52 -14.03 13.48 15.60
CA ARG A 52 -14.23 12.07 15.96
C ARG A 52 -14.33 11.18 14.72
N GLY A 53 -15.09 11.60 13.71
CA GLY A 53 -15.23 10.87 12.44
C GLY A 53 -13.90 10.73 11.73
N PHE A 54 -13.18 11.85 11.54
CA PHE A 54 -11.87 11.87 10.90
C PHE A 54 -10.83 10.99 11.60
N LEU A 55 -10.70 11.11 12.93
CA LEU A 55 -9.77 10.28 13.71
C LEU A 55 -10.12 8.79 13.61
N THR A 56 -11.41 8.46 13.65
CA THR A 56 -11.86 7.06 13.54
C THR A 56 -11.56 6.50 12.15
N LEU A 57 -11.77 7.30 11.10
CA LEU A 57 -11.48 6.91 9.73
C LEU A 57 -9.97 6.68 9.52
N LEU A 58 -9.14 7.59 10.03
CA LEU A 58 -7.69 7.47 9.99
C LEU A 58 -7.21 6.20 10.71
N GLU A 59 -7.69 5.94 11.93
CA GLU A 59 -7.39 4.71 12.66
C GLU A 59 -7.78 3.46 11.86
N THR A 60 -8.99 3.42 11.29
CA THR A 60 -9.44 2.27 10.51
C THR A 60 -8.63 2.08 9.24
N MET A 61 -8.23 3.17 8.58
CA MET A 61 -7.44 3.11 7.35
C MET A 61 -6.02 2.61 7.65
N LEU A 62 -5.37 3.13 8.68
CA LEU A 62 -4.04 2.69 9.11
C LEU A 62 -4.05 1.20 9.49
N LEU A 63 -5.06 0.76 10.25
CA LEU A 63 -5.23 -0.64 10.60
C LEU A 63 -5.50 -1.51 9.36
N GLY A 64 -6.33 -1.03 8.43
CA GLY A 64 -6.64 -1.74 7.19
C GLY A 64 -5.43 -1.93 6.29
N ILE A 65 -4.61 -0.88 6.10
CA ILE A 65 -3.36 -0.95 5.34
C ILE A 65 -2.39 -1.92 6.01
N LYS A 66 -2.22 -1.82 7.34
CA LYS A 66 -1.37 -2.74 8.11
C LYS A 66 -1.83 -4.20 7.95
N ALA A 67 -3.13 -4.45 8.04
CA ALA A 67 -3.69 -5.80 7.89
C ALA A 67 -3.48 -6.36 6.47
N LEU A 68 -3.61 -5.51 5.43
CA LEU A 68 -3.32 -5.91 4.05
C LEU A 68 -1.85 -6.29 3.86
N GLN A 69 -0.93 -5.45 4.34
CA GLN A 69 0.51 -5.73 4.28
C GLN A 69 0.85 -7.03 5.02
N LEU A 70 0.30 -7.22 6.21
CA LEU A 70 0.54 -8.42 6.99
C LEU A 70 -0.02 -9.67 6.30
N SER A 71 -1.22 -9.59 5.73
CA SER A 71 -1.81 -10.71 4.99
C SER A 71 -1.03 -11.07 3.73
N ALA A 72 -0.50 -10.06 3.02
CA ALA A 72 0.35 -10.30 1.86
C ALA A 72 1.63 -11.02 2.26
N ASN A 73 2.28 -10.57 3.34
CA ASN A 73 3.51 -11.19 3.83
C ASN A 73 3.26 -12.63 4.29
N MET A 74 2.18 -12.90 5.03
CA MET A 74 1.82 -14.25 5.49
C MET A 74 1.50 -15.18 4.32
N ALA A 75 0.75 -14.70 3.32
CA ALA A 75 0.42 -15.47 2.13
C ALA A 75 1.67 -15.73 1.25
N ALA A 76 2.61 -14.80 1.21
CA ALA A 76 3.82 -14.89 0.39
C ALA A 76 5.02 -15.55 1.11
N MET A 77 4.91 -15.87 2.41
CA MET A 77 6.04 -16.37 3.20
C MET A 77 6.56 -17.74 2.74
N ASP A 78 5.71 -18.51 2.05
CA ASP A 78 6.09 -19.79 1.42
C ASP A 78 6.53 -19.64 -0.04
N ARG A 79 6.47 -18.42 -0.58
CA ARG A 79 6.98 -18.10 -1.92
C ARG A 79 8.49 -17.93 -1.79
N ASP A 80 9.21 -18.82 -2.47
CA ASP A 80 10.67 -18.87 -2.69
C ASP A 80 11.48 -17.73 -2.04
N PRO A 81 12.46 -18.00 -1.16
CA PRO A 81 13.33 -16.97 -0.55
C PRO A 81 14.08 -16.10 -1.58
N ASP A 82 14.09 -16.48 -2.86
CA ASP A 82 14.61 -15.69 -3.98
C ASP A 82 13.66 -14.59 -4.47
N ALA A 83 12.40 -14.55 -4.02
CA ALA A 83 11.46 -13.46 -4.33
C ALA A 83 11.72 -12.17 -3.52
N GLU A 84 12.60 -12.22 -2.51
CA GLU A 84 13.10 -11.05 -1.78
C GLU A 84 14.20 -10.28 -2.51
N GLU A 85 14.76 -10.80 -3.62
CA GLU A 85 15.57 -9.99 -4.54
C GLU A 85 14.65 -9.04 -5.31
N GLY A 86 14.24 -7.97 -4.64
CA GLY A 86 13.52 -6.86 -5.25
C GLY A 86 14.15 -6.44 -6.57
N ILE A 87 13.31 -6.01 -7.52
CA ILE A 87 13.68 -5.65 -8.90
C ILE A 87 15.07 -5.00 -8.89
N PRO A 88 16.08 -5.62 -9.53
CA PRO A 88 17.45 -5.20 -9.34
C PRO A 88 17.61 -3.75 -9.77
N ALA A 89 18.39 -2.98 -9.00
CA ALA A 89 18.43 -1.52 -9.13
C ALA A 89 18.73 -1.02 -10.56
N TRP A 90 19.48 -1.81 -11.33
CA TRP A 90 19.76 -1.53 -12.75
C TRP A 90 18.51 -1.62 -13.64
N VAL A 91 17.58 -2.54 -13.37
CA VAL A 91 16.31 -2.66 -14.11
C VAL A 91 15.43 -1.46 -13.81
N MET A 92 15.33 -1.04 -12.55
CA MET A 92 14.58 0.16 -12.18
C MET A 92 15.19 1.41 -12.82
N ALA A 93 16.51 1.57 -12.74
CA ALA A 93 17.22 2.70 -13.35
C ALA A 93 17.04 2.74 -14.87
N THR A 94 17.10 1.59 -15.54
CA THR A 94 16.91 1.49 -16.99
C THR A 94 15.47 1.82 -17.38
N THR A 95 14.49 1.28 -16.66
CA THR A 95 13.07 1.55 -16.92
C THR A 95 12.74 3.02 -16.75
N LEU A 96 13.24 3.64 -15.66
CA LEU A 96 13.09 5.06 -15.40
C LEU A 96 13.79 5.92 -16.46
N GLY A 97 15.00 5.52 -16.86
CA GLY A 97 15.77 6.20 -17.91
C GLY A 97 15.07 6.19 -19.27
N ILE A 98 14.52 5.03 -19.67
CA ILE A 98 13.74 4.90 -20.91
C ILE A 98 12.49 5.78 -20.86
N ALA A 99 11.75 5.74 -19.76
CA ALA A 99 10.55 6.55 -19.59
C ALA A 99 10.86 8.05 -19.68
N LEU A 100 11.95 8.50 -19.03
CA LEU A 100 12.38 9.90 -19.07
C LEU A 100 12.84 10.31 -20.47
N PHE A 101 13.59 9.45 -21.16
CA PHE A 101 14.03 9.70 -22.53
C PHE A 101 12.85 9.90 -23.48
N PHE A 102 11.86 9.00 -23.44
CA PHE A 102 10.65 9.15 -24.25
C PHE A 102 9.84 10.38 -23.86
N GLY A 103 9.71 10.67 -22.56
CA GLY A 103 9.01 11.86 -22.08
C GLY A 103 9.64 13.16 -22.59
N VAL A 104 10.96 13.31 -22.43
CA VAL A 104 11.68 14.50 -22.91
C VAL A 104 11.66 14.58 -24.44
N GLY A 105 11.87 13.46 -25.12
CA GLY A 105 11.84 13.38 -26.58
C GLY A 105 10.51 13.79 -27.19
N LEU A 106 9.40 13.27 -26.67
CA LEU A 106 8.07 13.52 -27.20
C LEU A 106 7.53 14.90 -26.80
N PHE A 107 7.75 15.34 -25.56
CA PHE A 107 7.10 16.56 -25.05
C PHE A 107 7.94 17.83 -25.17
N PHE A 108 9.26 17.74 -25.28
CA PHE A 108 10.13 18.91 -25.39
C PHE A 108 10.85 18.97 -26.74
N ILE A 109 11.52 17.88 -27.13
CA ILE A 109 12.31 17.88 -28.37
C ILE A 109 11.40 17.92 -29.61
N THR A 110 10.32 17.15 -29.61
CA THR A 110 9.41 17.10 -30.77
C THR A 110 8.74 18.46 -31.03
N PRO A 111 8.15 19.17 -30.05
CA PRO A 111 7.62 20.51 -30.27
C PRO A 111 8.70 21.53 -30.65
N LEU A 112 9.91 21.43 -30.09
CA LEU A 112 11.02 22.31 -30.45
C LEU A 112 11.45 22.14 -31.91
N MET A 113 11.52 20.90 -32.39
CA MET A 113 11.82 20.58 -33.78
C MET A 113 10.73 21.08 -34.73
N ILE A 114 9.46 20.90 -34.34
CA ILE A 114 8.31 21.42 -35.11
C ILE A 114 8.35 22.95 -35.17
N ALA A 115 8.62 23.62 -34.04
CA ALA A 115 8.73 25.07 -33.98
C ALA A 115 9.89 25.61 -34.84
N TRP A 116 11.03 24.93 -34.84
CA TRP A 116 12.18 25.28 -35.68
C TRP A 116 11.88 25.08 -37.17
N ALA A 117 11.18 24.00 -37.54
CA ALA A 117 10.78 23.76 -38.93
C ALA A 117 9.72 24.75 -39.44
N LEU A 118 8.84 25.25 -38.58
CA LEU A 118 7.78 26.20 -38.93
C LEU A 118 8.24 27.67 -38.93
N ASN A 119 9.37 27.98 -38.29
CA ASN A 119 9.92 29.32 -38.26
C ASN A 119 11.32 29.33 -38.92
N PRO A 120 11.38 29.17 -40.25
CA PRO A 120 12.65 29.29 -40.95
C PRO A 120 13.08 30.76 -40.88
N VAL A 121 14.11 31.03 -40.07
CA VAL A 121 14.88 32.27 -40.15
C VAL A 121 15.65 32.28 -41.46
#